data_AF-A0A947JP65-F1
#
_entry.id   AF-A0A947JP65-F1
#
_cell.length_a   1.000
_cell.length_b   1.000
_cell.length_c   1.000
_cell.angle_alpha   90.00
_cell.angle_beta   90.00
_cell.angle_gamma   90.00
#
_symmetry.space_group_name_H-M   'P 1'
#
loop_
_entity.id
_entity.type
_entity.pdbx_description
1 polymer ?
#
loop_
_entity_poly.entity_id
_entity_poly.type
_entity_poly.pdbx_seq_one_letter_code
_entity_poly.pdbx_strand_id
1 'polypeptide(L)'
;MQKIQLIVLLLVSLISPRGVLAHPSHYSHFHLPWSDLRSAITQAEAKLRRAPLDTSKSGGRHAVLAVWNPTGDRSDIRLVQIRNGAAITKGFSVEVRPWNGLLPRPGVELYNGVNTRYAVTQPADWYVLALKANTRSEPGAIYVPYNPAYQTPEVANIGRRDLTQVILAAEKIIARRHVSSTLFPERLVTDLFETSSGRTTLDADGRMLLTLLVIEHIDVQEFQARGAAWTADKMLVTMALNGPRTYRYAVSSAGAGGLAQFIPSTYRDVRNRYPAAALPESFEEAMRNHVTAVVAQYCLMDRIFKTLVEAGFDLPRDPQVAGRFLAAAYNAGEHRAVPAYREYQRCLATTRRHDRCTFAYGLPAETQNYVREYSAVYRHLFGR
;
A
#
# COMPACT_ATOMS: atom_id res chain seq x y z
N MET A 1 -15.95 -12.74 -4.91
CA MET A 1 -14.77 -12.91 -4.03
C MET A 1 -14.79 -11.78 -3.03
N GLN A 2 -15.04 -12.09 -1.76
CA GLN A 2 -15.38 -11.15 -0.70
C GLN A 2 -14.11 -10.73 0.06
N LYS A 3 -13.79 -9.42 0.18
CA LYS A 3 -13.27 -8.98 1.49
C LYS A 3 -14.48 -9.05 2.42
N ILE A 4 -14.46 -9.98 3.38
CA ILE A 4 -15.53 -10.08 4.36
C ILE A 4 -15.42 -8.85 5.28
N GLN A 5 -16.14 -7.79 4.91
CA GLN A 5 -16.62 -6.77 5.84
C GLN A 5 -18.10 -7.04 6.07
N LEU A 6 -18.42 -7.77 7.14
CA LEU A 6 -19.78 -7.91 7.61
C LEU A 6 -20.20 -6.58 8.27
N ILE A 7 -21.17 -5.89 7.67
CA ILE A 7 -21.83 -4.70 8.23
C ILE A 7 -23.22 -5.15 8.71
N VAL A 8 -23.49 -4.99 10.00
CA VAL A 8 -24.86 -4.95 10.53
C VAL A 8 -25.23 -3.48 10.68
N LEU A 9 -26.24 -3.06 9.93
CA LEU A 9 -26.92 -1.77 10.04
C LEU A 9 -27.89 -1.81 11.22
N LEU A 10 -27.84 -0.82 12.11
CA LEU A 10 -29.04 -0.29 12.76
C LEU A 10 -28.82 1.16 13.22
N LEU A 11 -29.54 2.03 12.52
CA LEU A 11 -30.12 3.33 12.90
C LEU A 11 -29.77 3.90 14.28
N VAL A 12 -29.09 5.06 14.28
CA VAL A 12 -29.65 6.27 14.92
C VAL A 12 -29.29 7.46 14.04
N SER A 13 -30.29 7.99 13.34
CA SER A 13 -30.26 9.30 12.71
C SER A 13 -30.43 10.40 13.77
N LEU A 14 -29.93 11.58 13.44
CA LEU A 14 -30.18 12.89 14.08
C LEU A 14 -29.31 13.20 15.30
N ILE A 15 -28.19 13.89 15.04
CA ILE A 15 -27.88 15.25 15.53
C ILE A 15 -26.52 15.62 14.90
N SER A 16 -26.51 16.63 14.03
CA SER A 16 -25.33 17.49 13.86
C SER A 16 -25.52 18.65 14.83
N PRO A 17 -24.47 19.11 15.53
CA PRO A 17 -23.57 20.04 14.87
C PRO A 17 -22.10 19.92 15.28
N ARG A 18 -21.21 20.37 14.38
CA ARG A 18 -19.94 21.06 14.67
C ARG A 18 -19.17 20.55 15.90
N GLY A 19 -18.43 19.46 15.71
CA GLY A 19 -17.29 19.11 16.56
C GLY A 19 -16.12 18.79 15.65
N VAL A 20 -15.27 19.79 15.38
CA VAL A 20 -13.89 19.50 14.97
C VAL A 20 -13.33 18.66 16.10
N LEU A 21 -13.13 17.36 15.86
CA LEU A 21 -12.42 16.50 16.79
C LEU A 21 -10.99 17.05 16.85
N ALA A 22 -10.74 17.89 17.84
CA ALA A 22 -9.41 18.29 18.24
C ALA A 22 -8.65 17.01 18.56
N HIS A 23 -7.73 16.62 17.68
CA HIS A 23 -6.84 15.51 17.93
C HIS A 23 -5.82 15.93 18.99
N PRO A 24 -5.52 15.08 19.98
CA PRO A 24 -4.45 15.36 20.91
C PRO A 24 -3.13 15.31 20.15
N SER A 25 -2.57 16.49 19.90
CA SER A 25 -1.25 16.73 19.32
C SER A 25 -0.15 16.37 20.32
N HIS A 26 -0.04 15.09 20.68
CA HIS A 26 1.07 14.59 21.49
C HIS A 26 2.25 14.08 20.66
N TYR A 27 2.21 14.24 19.33
CA TYR A 27 3.42 14.17 18.54
C TYR A 27 4.03 15.56 18.50
N SER A 28 5.02 15.80 19.36
CA SER A 28 5.96 16.88 19.16
C SER A 28 6.49 16.72 17.74
N HIS A 29 6.10 17.59 16.82
CA HIS A 29 6.58 17.54 15.44
C HIS A 29 8.07 17.90 15.46
N PHE A 30 8.93 16.89 15.59
CA PHE A 30 10.34 17.08 15.33
C PHE A 30 10.56 16.92 13.83
N HIS A 31 11.05 17.96 13.18
CA HIS A 31 11.49 17.88 11.80
C HIS A 31 12.98 17.52 11.79
N LEU A 32 13.27 16.31 11.32
CA LEU A 32 14.65 15.88 11.06
C LEU A 32 14.89 15.83 9.55
N PRO A 33 16.05 16.33 9.07
CA PRO A 33 16.48 16.05 7.72
C PRO A 33 16.49 14.54 7.45
N TRP A 34 16.14 14.12 6.24
CA TRP A 34 16.14 12.70 5.88
C TRP A 34 17.47 12.01 6.17
N SER A 35 18.61 12.67 5.94
CA SER A 35 19.94 12.13 6.21
C SER A 35 20.13 11.69 7.66
N ASP A 36 19.67 12.51 8.60
CA ASP A 36 19.81 12.27 10.04
C ASP A 36 18.90 11.12 10.47
N LEU A 37 17.63 11.14 10.03
CA LEU A 37 16.69 10.05 10.28
C LEU A 37 17.20 8.73 9.70
N ARG A 38 17.75 8.74 8.49
CA ARG A 38 18.27 7.54 7.85
C ARG A 38 19.51 6.99 8.56
N SER A 39 20.40 7.85 9.03
CA SER A 39 21.55 7.46 9.85
C SER A 39 21.09 6.79 11.15
N ALA A 40 20.13 7.38 11.85
CA ALA A 40 19.58 6.83 13.07
C ALA A 40 18.88 5.48 12.88
N ILE A 41 18.06 5.35 11.82
CA ILE A 41 17.45 4.07 11.43
C ILE A 41 18.53 3.02 11.16
N THR A 42 19.58 3.37 10.44
CA THR A 42 20.67 2.43 10.10
C THR A 42 21.37 1.91 11.36
N GLN A 43 21.65 2.80 12.32
CA GLN A 43 22.23 2.42 13.62
C GLN A 43 21.27 1.56 14.44
N ALA A 44 19.98 1.90 14.48
CA ALA A 44 18.94 1.14 15.15
C ALA A 44 18.83 -0.29 14.59
N GLU A 45 18.80 -0.44 13.27
CA GLU A 45 18.77 -1.75 12.61
C GLU A 45 20.02 -2.58 12.95
N ALA A 46 21.21 -1.96 12.97
CA ALA A 46 22.45 -2.65 13.33
C ALA A 46 22.41 -3.19 14.77
N LYS A 47 21.88 -2.41 15.72
CA LYS A 47 21.68 -2.86 17.10
C LYS A 47 20.66 -4.00 17.17
N LEU A 48 19.52 -3.88 16.48
CA LEU A 48 18.47 -4.89 16.45
C LEU A 48 18.95 -6.23 15.85
N ARG A 49 19.79 -6.22 14.82
CA ARG A 49 20.34 -7.46 14.23
C ARG A 49 21.01 -8.33 15.29
N ARG A 50 21.77 -7.72 16.19
CA ARG A 50 22.51 -8.38 17.28
C ARG A 50 21.64 -8.71 18.50
N ALA A 51 20.49 -8.07 18.63
CA ALA A 51 19.61 -8.27 19.78
C ALA A 51 18.89 -9.64 19.72
N PRO A 52 18.83 -10.39 20.84
CA PRO A 52 18.03 -11.61 20.89
C PRO A 52 16.54 -11.28 20.90
N LEU A 53 15.76 -12.10 20.20
CA LEU A 53 14.31 -12.07 20.26
C LEU A 53 13.90 -13.26 21.15
N ASP A 54 13.75 -13.03 22.45
CA ASP A 54 13.58 -14.07 23.49
C ASP A 54 12.17 -14.71 23.46
N THR A 55 11.68 -15.07 22.26
CA THR A 55 10.36 -15.66 22.03
C THR A 55 10.25 -16.24 20.61
N SER A 56 9.49 -17.32 20.48
CA SER A 56 9.05 -17.88 19.18
C SER A 56 7.72 -17.29 18.69
N LYS A 57 7.04 -16.49 19.53
CA LYS A 57 5.73 -15.92 19.17
C LYS A 57 5.89 -14.85 18.09
N SER A 58 4.97 -14.81 17.15
CA SER A 58 4.87 -13.77 16.14
C SER A 58 4.16 -12.52 16.67
N GLY A 59 4.45 -11.38 16.04
CA GLY A 59 3.69 -10.15 16.24
C GLY A 59 4.38 -9.09 17.10
N GLY A 60 3.96 -7.84 16.93
CA GLY A 60 4.58 -6.69 17.61
C GLY A 60 4.37 -6.67 19.13
N ARG A 61 3.48 -7.51 19.66
CA ARG A 61 3.36 -7.73 21.12
C ARG A 61 4.53 -8.53 21.71
N HIS A 62 5.41 -9.03 20.85
CA HIS A 62 6.57 -9.87 21.13
C HIS A 62 7.76 -9.38 20.27
N ALA A 63 8.36 -8.27 20.68
CA ALA A 63 9.33 -7.54 19.87
C ALA A 63 10.50 -7.00 20.69
N VAL A 64 11.59 -6.66 20.02
CA VAL A 64 12.60 -5.74 20.55
C VAL A 64 12.50 -4.44 19.76
N LEU A 65 12.34 -3.32 20.45
CA LEU A 65 12.28 -1.99 19.85
C LEU A 65 13.64 -1.33 19.96
N ALA A 66 14.06 -0.62 18.92
CA ALA A 66 15.08 0.40 19.02
C ALA A 66 14.38 1.75 19.21
N VAL A 67 14.64 2.38 20.36
CA VAL A 67 14.06 3.67 20.73
C VAL A 67 15.15 4.73 20.86
N TRP A 68 14.80 5.97 20.62
CA TRP A 68 15.72 7.12 20.74
C TRP A 68 15.00 8.37 21.21
N ASN A 69 15.77 9.39 21.61
CA ASN A 69 15.28 10.74 21.83
C ASN A 69 15.82 11.69 20.73
N PRO A 70 14.97 12.17 19.79
CA PRO A 70 15.41 13.03 18.68
C PRO A 70 15.82 14.45 19.12
N THR A 71 15.40 14.90 20.31
CA THR A 71 15.76 16.22 20.87
C THR A 71 16.96 16.16 21.82
N GLY A 72 17.34 14.96 22.27
CA GLY A 72 18.53 14.71 23.08
C GLY A 72 19.74 14.27 22.25
N ASP A 73 20.60 13.43 22.86
CA ASP A 73 21.68 12.77 22.13
C ASP A 73 21.11 11.75 21.14
N ARG A 74 21.14 12.10 19.85
CA ARG A 74 20.62 11.27 18.75
C ARG A 74 21.40 9.96 18.56
N SER A 75 22.58 9.82 19.17
CA SER A 75 23.33 8.57 19.17
C SER A 75 22.88 7.61 20.28
N ASP A 76 22.11 8.07 21.27
CA ASP A 76 21.55 7.26 22.36
C ASP A 76 20.33 6.46 21.88
N ILE A 77 20.62 5.39 21.13
CA ILE A 77 19.63 4.39 20.73
C ILE A 77 19.65 3.25 21.75
N ARG A 78 18.51 3.04 22.43
CA ARG A 78 18.33 1.98 23.42
C ARG A 78 17.42 0.87 22.91
N LEU A 79 17.62 -0.33 23.43
CA LEU A 79 16.80 -1.49 23.10
C LEU A 79 15.77 -1.74 24.20
N VAL A 80 14.51 -1.90 23.81
CA VAL A 80 13.38 -2.15 24.72
C VAL A 80 12.70 -3.45 24.34
N GLN A 81 12.68 -4.42 25.24
CA GLN A 81 11.99 -5.68 25.05
C GLN A 81 10.49 -5.53 25.36
N ILE A 82 9.65 -6.03 24.47
CA ILE A 82 8.19 -6.06 24.57
C ILE A 82 7.73 -7.50 24.71
N ARG A 83 6.95 -7.79 25.76
CA ARG A 83 6.34 -9.11 26.00
C ARG A 83 4.86 -8.96 26.32
N ASN A 84 4.02 -9.69 25.58
CA ASN A 84 2.56 -9.62 25.68
C ASN A 84 1.99 -8.20 25.48
N GLY A 85 2.74 -7.30 24.82
CA GLY A 85 2.38 -5.90 24.59
C GLY A 85 2.81 -4.93 25.69
N ALA A 86 3.60 -5.35 26.67
CA ALA A 86 4.18 -4.48 27.69
C ALA A 86 5.71 -4.46 27.60
N ALA A 87 6.32 -3.31 27.92
CA ALA A 87 7.76 -3.21 28.07
C ALA A 87 8.23 -3.95 29.33
N ILE A 88 9.29 -4.75 29.20
CA ILE A 88 9.94 -5.44 30.35
C ILE A 88 11.34 -4.89 30.64
N THR A 89 11.84 -3.98 29.80
CA THR A 89 13.11 -3.28 30.03
C THR A 89 12.92 -2.20 31.08
N LYS A 90 13.73 -2.24 32.15
CA LYS A 90 13.69 -1.25 33.24
C LYS A 90 13.87 0.18 32.71
N GLY A 91 13.08 1.10 33.24
CA GLY A 91 13.12 2.52 32.87
C GLY A 91 12.31 2.89 31.63
N PHE A 92 11.68 1.91 30.96
CA PHE A 92 10.81 2.14 29.82
C PHE A 92 9.38 1.69 30.08
N SER A 93 8.42 2.51 29.67
CA SER A 93 7.02 2.16 29.53
C SER A 93 6.60 2.40 28.09
N VAL A 94 5.97 1.39 27.48
CA VAL A 94 5.57 1.42 26.07
C VAL A 94 4.14 0.91 25.94
N GLU A 95 3.32 1.69 25.25
CA GLU A 95 1.97 1.34 24.88
C GLU A 95 1.94 0.82 23.44
N VAL A 96 1.40 -0.38 23.23
CA VAL A 96 1.06 -0.87 21.89
C VAL A 96 -0.27 -0.26 21.48
N ARG A 97 -0.26 0.55 20.42
CA ARG A 97 -1.43 1.28 19.96
C ARG A 97 -2.09 0.62 18.76
N PRO A 98 -3.42 0.69 18.65
CA PRO A 98 -4.10 0.37 17.41
C PRO A 98 -3.70 1.34 16.30
N TRP A 99 -3.69 0.81 15.09
CA TRP A 99 -3.26 1.52 13.88
C TRP A 99 -4.10 2.76 13.57
N ASN A 100 -5.42 2.64 13.65
CA ASN A 100 -6.40 3.68 13.27
C ASN A 100 -6.84 4.58 14.42
N GLY A 101 -6.22 4.48 15.61
CA GLY A 101 -6.69 5.20 16.80
C GLY A 101 -8.07 4.78 17.31
N LEU A 102 -8.68 3.77 16.68
CA LEU A 102 -9.91 3.11 17.12
C LEU A 102 -9.50 1.78 17.77
N LEU A 103 -10.22 1.36 18.81
CA LEU A 103 -9.89 0.11 19.51
C LEU A 103 -9.84 -1.06 18.49
N PRO A 104 -8.85 -1.97 18.59
CA PRO A 104 -8.82 -3.15 17.74
C PRO A 104 -10.09 -3.95 17.98
N ARG A 105 -10.71 -4.45 16.91
CA ARG A 105 -11.75 -5.48 17.06
C ARG A 105 -11.13 -6.69 17.77
N PRO A 106 -11.84 -7.33 18.71
CA PRO A 106 -11.39 -8.59 19.29
C PRO A 106 -11.05 -9.59 18.17
N GLY A 107 -9.85 -10.19 18.22
CA GLY A 107 -9.40 -11.19 17.23
C GLY A 107 -8.75 -10.64 15.96
N VAL A 108 -8.65 -9.31 15.77
CA VAL A 108 -7.87 -8.73 14.68
C VAL A 108 -6.44 -8.48 15.16
N GLU A 109 -5.51 -9.35 14.78
CA GLU A 109 -4.08 -9.07 14.93
C GLU A 109 -3.76 -7.73 14.25
N LEU A 110 -3.17 -6.81 15.00
CA LEU A 110 -2.58 -5.59 14.47
C LEU A 110 -1.63 -6.01 13.34
N TYR A 111 -1.94 -5.59 12.11
CA TYR A 111 -1.28 -5.91 10.83
C TYR A 111 0.13 -6.49 10.92
N ASN A 112 0.35 -7.63 10.23
CA ASN A 112 1.62 -8.35 9.93
C ASN A 112 2.72 -8.46 11.00
N GLY A 113 2.45 -8.04 12.24
CA GLY A 113 3.37 -8.08 13.36
C GLY A 113 4.46 -7.00 13.37
N VAL A 114 4.85 -6.46 12.21
CA VAL A 114 6.05 -5.59 12.12
C VAL A 114 5.75 -4.13 11.82
N ASN A 115 4.53 -3.77 11.38
CA ASN A 115 4.11 -2.37 11.30
C ASN A 115 3.22 -1.98 12.49
N THR A 116 3.54 -2.52 13.66
CA THR A 116 2.82 -2.23 14.90
C THR A 116 3.16 -0.82 15.38
N ARG A 117 2.14 -0.06 15.82
CA ARG A 117 2.34 1.27 16.38
C ARG A 117 2.65 1.19 17.87
N TYR A 118 3.64 1.94 18.31
CA TYR A 118 4.03 2.05 19.70
C TYR A 118 4.04 3.52 20.11
N ALA A 119 3.77 3.77 21.39
CA ALA A 119 4.09 5.03 22.04
C ALA A 119 4.97 4.73 23.25
N VAL A 120 6.16 5.34 23.31
CA VAL A 120 6.97 5.31 24.53
C VAL A 120 6.37 6.35 25.46
N THR A 121 5.80 5.91 26.58
CA THR A 121 5.16 6.80 27.56
C THR A 121 6.15 7.22 28.65
N GLN A 122 7.19 6.42 28.89
CA GLN A 122 8.31 6.76 29.75
C GLN A 122 9.61 6.16 29.20
N PRO A 123 10.73 6.92 29.22
CA PRO A 123 10.80 8.36 29.43
C PRO A 123 10.04 9.15 28.34
N ALA A 124 9.62 10.37 28.67
CA ALA A 124 8.98 11.28 27.71
C ALA A 124 9.94 11.64 26.56
N ASP A 125 9.39 11.99 25.40
CA ASP A 125 10.13 12.36 24.18
C ASP A 125 10.98 11.26 23.54
N TRP A 126 10.73 9.99 23.89
CA TRP A 126 11.33 8.85 23.21
C TRP A 126 10.41 8.29 22.13
N TYR A 127 10.99 7.84 21.02
CA TYR A 127 10.27 7.34 19.86
C TYR A 127 10.87 6.03 19.37
N VAL A 128 10.03 5.14 18.84
CA VAL A 128 10.47 3.92 18.17
C VAL A 128 11.02 4.26 16.79
N LEU A 129 12.29 3.94 16.55
CA LEU A 129 12.96 4.04 15.26
C LEU A 129 12.75 2.80 14.40
N ALA A 130 12.81 1.63 15.02
CA ALA A 130 12.70 0.34 14.36
C ALA A 130 12.32 -0.73 15.39
N LEU A 131 11.89 -1.88 14.91
CA LEU A 131 11.66 -3.06 15.72
C LEU A 131 12.21 -4.31 15.07
N LYS A 132 12.45 -5.33 15.90
CA LYS A 132 12.67 -6.72 15.52
C LYS A 132 11.54 -7.55 16.09
N ALA A 133 10.84 -8.32 15.25
CA ALA A 133 9.78 -9.21 15.68
C ALA A 133 9.72 -10.44 14.77
N ASN A 134 9.18 -11.55 15.27
CA ASN A 134 8.85 -12.68 14.40
C ASN A 134 7.59 -12.32 13.59
N THR A 135 7.63 -12.62 12.30
CA THR A 135 6.44 -12.68 11.46
C THR A 135 6.03 -14.13 11.27
N ARG A 136 4.86 -14.37 10.64
CA ARG A 136 4.45 -15.74 10.29
C ARG A 136 5.43 -16.42 9.33
N SER A 137 6.20 -15.64 8.57
CA SER A 137 7.04 -16.13 7.49
C SER A 137 8.54 -15.94 7.67
N GLU A 138 8.95 -15.06 8.58
CA GLU A 138 10.35 -14.67 8.76
C GLU A 138 10.58 -14.39 10.26
N PRO A 139 11.38 -15.22 10.95
CA PRO A 139 11.77 -14.97 12.32
C PRO A 139 12.74 -13.78 12.40
N GLY A 140 12.61 -12.96 13.43
CA GLY A 140 13.53 -11.83 13.67
C GLY A 140 13.53 -10.77 12.57
N ALA A 141 12.41 -10.56 11.88
CA ALA A 141 12.26 -9.52 10.87
C ALA A 141 12.47 -8.12 11.49
N ILE A 142 13.28 -7.30 10.82
CA ILE A 142 13.54 -5.91 11.23
C ILE A 142 12.77 -4.95 10.33
N TYR A 143 12.05 -4.02 10.95
CA TYR A 143 11.15 -3.10 10.25
C TYR A 143 11.08 -1.75 10.95
N VAL A 144 10.88 -0.69 10.17
CA VAL A 144 10.60 0.66 10.66
C VAL A 144 9.08 0.86 10.61
N PRO A 145 8.38 0.86 11.77
CA PRO A 145 6.95 1.11 11.78
C PRO A 145 6.66 2.55 11.36
N TYR A 146 5.54 2.77 10.69
CA TYR A 146 5.13 4.12 10.33
C TYR A 146 4.90 4.99 11.58
N ASN A 147 5.42 6.22 11.53
CA ASN A 147 5.22 7.25 12.54
C ASN A 147 4.85 8.56 11.83
N PRO A 148 3.75 9.25 12.21
CA PRO A 148 3.37 10.53 11.63
C PRO A 148 4.47 11.60 11.68
N ALA A 149 5.40 11.52 12.65
CA ALA A 149 6.54 12.43 12.71
C ALA A 149 7.48 12.32 11.49
N TYR A 150 7.48 11.19 10.77
CA TYR A 150 8.29 10.97 9.57
C TYR A 150 7.57 11.37 8.28
N GLN A 151 6.29 11.76 8.37
CA GLN A 151 5.51 12.14 7.19
C GLN A 151 5.80 13.60 6.81
N THR A 152 6.91 13.78 6.11
CA THR A 152 7.27 15.05 5.47
C THR A 152 7.23 14.91 3.94
N PRO A 153 7.05 16.02 3.20
CA PRO A 153 7.12 15.99 1.74
C PRO A 153 8.44 15.41 1.21
N GLU A 154 9.57 15.68 1.90
CA GLU A 154 10.87 15.13 1.54
C GLU A 154 10.88 13.60 1.58
N VAL A 155 10.42 13.00 2.69
CA VAL A 155 10.41 11.53 2.87
C VAL A 155 9.39 10.87 1.94
N ALA A 156 8.22 11.48 1.75
CA ALA A 156 7.23 10.99 0.78
C ALA A 156 7.77 10.98 -0.66
N ASN A 157 8.50 12.03 -1.06
CA ASN A 157 9.14 12.10 -2.38
C ASN A 157 10.24 11.05 -2.57
N ILE A 158 11.00 10.73 -1.52
CA ILE A 158 11.96 9.63 -1.54
C ILE A 158 11.24 8.30 -1.78
N GLY A 159 10.16 8.05 -1.04
CA GLY A 159 9.36 6.84 -1.19
C GLY A 159 8.73 6.70 -2.57
N ARG A 160 8.23 7.80 -3.14
CA ARG A 160 7.74 7.86 -4.51
C ARG A 160 8.82 7.48 -5.50
N ARG A 161 10.02 8.07 -5.38
CA ARG A 161 11.16 7.75 -6.24
C ARG A 161 11.55 6.27 -6.12
N ASP A 162 11.59 5.73 -4.91
CA ASP A 162 11.93 4.32 -4.68
C ASP A 162 10.90 3.38 -5.33
N LEU A 163 9.60 3.68 -5.21
CA LEU A 163 8.54 2.93 -5.89
C LEU A 163 8.64 3.05 -7.42
N THR A 164 8.93 4.24 -7.94
CA THR A 164 9.20 4.43 -9.38
C THR A 164 10.40 3.60 -9.84
N GLN A 165 11.47 3.50 -9.06
CA GLN A 165 12.63 2.65 -9.42
C GLN A 165 12.28 1.16 -9.46
N VAL A 166 11.37 0.69 -8.58
CA VAL A 166 10.83 -0.68 -8.66
C VAL A 166 10.09 -0.89 -9.99
N ILE A 167 9.26 0.06 -10.40
CA ILE A 167 8.51 -0.01 -11.67
C ILE A 167 9.47 -0.07 -12.87
N LEU A 168 10.45 0.84 -12.92
CA LEU A 168 11.46 0.86 -13.97
C LEU A 168 12.29 -0.43 -14.01
N ALA A 169 12.59 -1.03 -12.85
CA ALA A 169 13.28 -2.31 -12.78
C ALA A 169 12.43 -3.46 -13.34
N ALA A 170 11.12 -3.45 -13.11
CA ALA A 170 10.19 -4.44 -13.65
C ALA A 170 10.07 -4.31 -15.18
N GLU A 171 9.98 -3.08 -15.70
CA GLU A 171 9.98 -2.82 -17.15
C GLU A 171 11.24 -3.36 -17.83
N LYS A 172 12.42 -3.14 -17.23
CA LYS A 172 13.67 -3.72 -17.74
C LYS A 172 13.64 -5.25 -17.79
N ILE A 173 13.03 -5.90 -16.80
CA ILE A 173 12.86 -7.36 -16.80
C ILE A 173 11.92 -7.78 -17.93
N ILE A 174 10.80 -7.08 -18.11
CA ILE A 174 9.82 -7.34 -19.16
C ILE A 174 10.44 -7.21 -20.54
N ALA A 175 11.17 -6.12 -20.80
CA ALA A 175 11.86 -5.89 -22.05
C ALA A 175 12.93 -6.96 -22.31
N ARG A 176 13.79 -7.25 -21.32
CA ARG A 176 14.84 -8.28 -21.44
C ARG A 176 14.28 -9.67 -21.72
N ARG A 177 13.13 -10.00 -21.14
CA ARG A 177 12.47 -11.30 -21.30
C ARG A 177 11.50 -11.34 -22.50
N HIS A 178 11.34 -10.23 -23.22
CA HIS A 178 10.40 -10.10 -24.33
C HIS A 178 8.98 -10.58 -23.94
N VAL A 179 8.46 -10.09 -22.81
CA VAL A 179 7.12 -10.49 -22.33
C VAL A 179 6.06 -9.82 -23.20
N SER A 180 5.55 -10.55 -24.20
CA SER A 180 4.52 -10.06 -25.11
C SER A 180 3.18 -9.80 -24.43
N SER A 181 2.50 -8.75 -24.88
CA SER A 181 1.11 -8.45 -24.56
C SER A 181 0.18 -9.51 -25.16
N THR A 182 -0.84 -9.92 -24.42
CA THR A 182 -1.91 -10.77 -24.95
C THR A 182 -2.99 -9.97 -25.68
N LEU A 183 -3.02 -8.65 -25.46
CA LEU A 183 -3.90 -7.71 -26.14
C LEU A 183 -3.34 -7.31 -27.51
N PHE A 184 -2.03 -7.02 -27.58
CA PHE A 184 -1.29 -6.65 -28.79
C PHE A 184 -0.05 -7.55 -28.93
N PRO A 185 -0.18 -8.74 -29.56
CA PRO A 185 0.88 -9.76 -29.59
C PRO A 185 2.23 -9.29 -30.15
N GLU A 186 2.23 -8.26 -30.99
CA GLU A 186 3.42 -7.63 -31.57
C GLU A 186 4.15 -6.67 -30.62
N ARG A 187 3.62 -6.47 -29.41
CA ARG A 187 4.11 -5.51 -28.41
C ARG A 187 4.43 -6.19 -27.09
N LEU A 188 5.26 -5.54 -26.27
CA LEU A 188 5.47 -5.93 -24.87
C LEU A 188 4.26 -5.57 -24.02
N VAL A 189 4.09 -6.23 -22.86
CA VAL A 189 3.06 -5.84 -21.88
C VAL A 189 3.24 -4.40 -21.38
N THR A 190 4.45 -3.84 -21.45
CA THR A 190 4.74 -2.44 -21.09
C THR A 190 4.41 -1.45 -22.20
N ASP A 191 4.32 -1.87 -23.47
CA ASP A 191 4.04 -0.98 -24.60
C ASP A 191 2.58 -0.49 -24.62
N LEU A 192 1.68 -1.15 -23.88
CA LEU A 192 0.37 -0.58 -23.53
C LEU A 192 0.50 0.76 -22.79
N PHE A 193 1.64 0.93 -22.13
CA PHE A 193 1.93 1.93 -21.14
C PHE A 193 3.07 2.85 -21.61
N GLU A 194 4.00 2.45 -22.48
CA GLU A 194 5.15 3.26 -22.95
C GLU A 194 4.89 4.11 -24.21
N THR A 195 5.20 5.42 -24.20
CA THR A 195 5.25 6.23 -25.44
C THR A 195 6.59 6.10 -26.15
N SER A 196 6.59 5.48 -27.32
CA SER A 196 7.75 5.47 -28.23
C SER A 196 7.51 6.19 -29.57
N SER A 197 6.31 6.72 -29.86
CA SER A 197 6.01 7.25 -31.22
C SER A 197 4.87 8.28 -31.36
N GLY A 198 4.61 9.14 -30.37
CA GLY A 198 3.74 10.32 -30.57
C GLY A 198 2.23 10.07 -30.72
N ARG A 199 1.71 8.90 -30.34
CA ARG A 199 0.29 8.70 -30.01
C ARG A 199 0.17 8.16 -28.60
N THR A 200 -0.73 8.77 -27.84
CA THR A 200 -0.94 8.64 -26.38
C THR A 200 -0.91 7.19 -25.91
N THR A 201 -0.09 6.89 -24.91
CA THR A 201 -0.18 5.62 -24.18
C THR A 201 -1.05 5.73 -22.96
N LEU A 202 -1.59 4.58 -22.56
CA LEU A 202 -2.56 4.48 -21.49
C LEU A 202 -1.93 4.86 -20.13
N ASP A 203 -0.63 4.62 -19.97
CA ASP A 203 0.13 4.90 -18.75
C ASP A 203 1.58 5.35 -18.97
N ALA A 204 1.81 6.36 -19.83
CA ALA A 204 3.14 6.85 -20.25
C ALA A 204 4.21 6.99 -19.16
N ASP A 205 3.80 7.33 -17.94
CA ASP A 205 4.70 7.56 -16.80
C ASP A 205 4.47 6.58 -15.64
N GLY A 206 3.80 5.45 -15.88
CA GLY A 206 3.47 4.47 -14.82
C GLY A 206 2.53 5.02 -13.74
N ARG A 207 1.76 6.07 -14.04
CA ARG A 207 0.86 6.78 -13.12
C ARG A 207 -0.27 5.88 -12.62
N MET A 208 -0.87 5.09 -13.49
CA MET A 208 -1.94 4.16 -13.13
C MET A 208 -1.40 3.06 -12.24
N LEU A 209 -0.30 2.42 -12.66
CA LEU A 209 0.35 1.38 -11.88
C LEU A 209 0.79 1.90 -10.51
N LEU A 210 1.47 3.05 -10.46
CA LEU A 210 1.90 3.67 -9.21
C LEU A 210 0.71 3.97 -8.30
N THR A 211 -0.37 4.56 -8.84
CA THR A 211 -1.59 4.83 -8.06
C THR A 211 -2.17 3.54 -7.50
N LEU A 212 -2.26 2.48 -8.31
CA LEU A 212 -2.80 1.18 -7.90
C LEU A 212 -1.98 0.59 -6.75
N LEU A 213 -0.64 0.58 -6.88
CA LEU A 213 0.27 0.09 -5.82
C LEU A 213 0.14 0.91 -4.52
N VAL A 214 -0.09 2.21 -4.61
CA VAL A 214 -0.28 3.07 -3.43
C VAL A 214 -1.59 2.74 -2.71
N ILE A 215 -2.70 2.59 -3.44
CA ILE A 215 -4.02 2.37 -2.81
C ILE A 215 -4.18 0.98 -2.19
N GLU A 216 -3.37 -0.01 -2.55
CA GLU A 216 -3.40 -1.35 -1.93
C GLU A 216 -3.18 -1.35 -0.41
N HIS A 217 -2.50 -0.33 0.09
CA HIS A 217 -2.13 -0.22 1.50
C HIS A 217 -2.83 0.94 2.21
N ILE A 218 -3.86 1.52 1.60
CA ILE A 218 -4.70 2.54 2.21
C ILE A 218 -5.85 1.88 2.99
N ASP A 219 -6.08 2.37 4.20
CA ASP A 219 -7.27 2.01 4.98
C ASP A 219 -8.41 2.98 4.64
N VAL A 220 -9.58 2.43 4.28
CA VAL A 220 -10.74 3.24 3.86
C VAL A 220 -11.24 4.21 4.94
N GLN A 221 -11.19 3.82 6.23
CA GLN A 221 -11.66 4.69 7.31
C GLN A 221 -10.68 5.84 7.51
N GLU A 222 -9.39 5.54 7.45
CA GLU A 222 -8.34 6.55 7.53
C GLU A 222 -8.35 7.49 6.33
N PHE A 223 -8.60 6.97 5.13
CA PHE A 223 -8.81 7.76 3.91
C PHE A 223 -10.00 8.70 4.05
N GLN A 224 -11.13 8.22 4.58
CA GLN A 224 -12.31 9.05 4.82
C GLN A 224 -12.04 10.14 5.88
N ALA A 225 -11.25 9.83 6.90
CA ALA A 225 -10.95 10.76 7.98
C ALA A 225 -9.86 11.79 7.64
N ARG A 226 -8.84 11.40 6.84
CA ARG A 226 -7.62 12.19 6.63
C ARG A 226 -7.35 12.58 5.18
N GLY A 227 -8.07 11.97 4.23
CA GLY A 227 -7.98 12.28 2.81
C GLY A 227 -6.83 11.59 2.08
N ALA A 228 -6.81 11.79 0.76
CA ALA A 228 -5.90 11.14 -0.18
C ALA A 228 -4.43 11.52 0.04
N ALA A 229 -4.15 12.80 0.27
CA ALA A 229 -2.78 13.27 0.46
C ALA A 229 -2.12 12.57 1.66
N TRP A 230 -2.81 12.60 2.80
CA TRP A 230 -2.28 12.02 4.02
C TRP A 230 -2.03 10.51 3.90
N THR A 231 -2.97 9.77 3.29
CA THR A 231 -2.90 8.31 3.17
C THR A 231 -1.90 7.84 2.12
N ALA A 232 -1.80 8.55 0.99
CA ALA A 232 -0.79 8.29 -0.02
C ALA A 232 0.63 8.53 0.54
N ASP A 233 0.85 9.69 1.17
CA ASP A 233 2.14 10.04 1.77
C ASP A 233 2.57 9.04 2.85
N LYS A 234 1.63 8.51 3.63
CA LYS A 234 1.92 7.47 4.61
C LYS A 234 2.45 6.18 3.98
N MET A 235 1.86 5.73 2.88
CA MET A 235 2.34 4.56 2.13
C MET A 235 3.75 4.85 1.59
N LEU A 236 3.95 6.02 0.97
CA LEU A 236 5.23 6.42 0.39
C LEU A 236 6.31 6.59 1.46
N VAL A 237 6.01 7.20 2.60
CA VAL A 237 6.94 7.28 3.73
C VAL A 237 7.30 5.88 4.23
N THR A 238 6.33 4.96 4.32
CA THR A 238 6.63 3.56 4.67
C THR A 238 7.59 2.92 3.66
N MET A 239 7.44 3.24 2.37
CA MET A 239 8.34 2.84 1.29
C MET A 239 9.75 3.39 1.48
N ALA A 240 9.91 4.68 1.76
CA ALA A 240 11.21 5.30 2.02
C ALA A 240 11.94 4.67 3.22
N LEU A 241 11.20 4.38 4.28
CA LEU A 241 11.76 3.87 5.54
C LEU A 241 12.28 2.43 5.39
N ASN A 242 11.56 1.58 4.65
CA ASN A 242 11.80 0.13 4.60
C ASN A 242 12.34 -0.38 3.26
N GLY A 243 12.28 0.41 2.19
CA GLY A 243 12.74 0.05 0.84
C GLY A 243 12.19 -1.30 0.39
N PRO A 244 13.03 -2.27 -0.03
CA PRO A 244 12.60 -3.61 -0.46
C PRO A 244 11.88 -4.44 0.61
N ARG A 245 11.91 -4.04 1.89
CA ARG A 245 11.17 -4.74 2.96
C ARG A 245 9.73 -4.24 3.10
N THR A 246 9.37 -3.11 2.51
CA THR A 246 8.04 -2.49 2.65
C THR A 246 6.93 -3.47 2.29
N TYR A 247 5.99 -3.72 3.20
CA TYR A 247 4.87 -4.67 3.02
C TYR A 247 5.25 -6.11 2.63
N ARG A 248 6.53 -6.50 2.72
CA ARG A 248 7.01 -7.87 2.45
C ARG A 248 6.25 -8.94 3.24
N TYR A 249 5.78 -8.58 4.43
CA TYR A 249 5.05 -9.47 5.34
C TYR A 249 3.54 -9.23 5.34
N ALA A 250 3.04 -8.29 4.52
CA ALA A 250 1.62 -8.00 4.44
C ALA A 250 0.88 -9.14 3.75
N VAL A 251 -0.02 -9.78 4.48
CA VAL A 251 -0.93 -10.80 3.97
C VAL A 251 -2.33 -10.49 4.47
N SER A 252 -3.28 -10.31 3.57
CA SER A 252 -4.69 -10.08 3.92
C SER A 252 -5.36 -11.37 4.40
N SER A 253 -6.55 -11.25 4.98
CA SER A 253 -7.37 -12.43 5.34
C SER A 253 -7.74 -13.30 4.13
N ALA A 254 -7.76 -12.73 2.93
CA ALA A 254 -8.00 -13.45 1.67
C ALA A 254 -6.70 -14.05 1.07
N GLY A 255 -5.56 -13.95 1.76
CA GLY A 255 -4.26 -14.42 1.29
C GLY A 255 -3.58 -13.48 0.29
N ALA A 256 -4.10 -12.26 0.12
CA ALA A 256 -3.50 -11.26 -0.76
C ALA A 256 -2.16 -10.79 -0.19
N GLY A 257 -1.08 -10.83 -0.99
CA GLY A 257 0.28 -10.74 -0.47
C GLY A 257 1.12 -9.61 -1.06
N GLY A 258 2.02 -9.06 -0.23
CA GLY A 258 3.08 -8.15 -0.68
C GLY A 258 2.61 -6.76 -1.07
N LEU A 259 3.49 -6.03 -1.76
CA LEU A 259 3.27 -4.64 -2.21
C LEU A 259 2.06 -4.50 -3.14
N ALA A 260 1.83 -5.48 -4.01
CA ALA A 260 0.72 -5.46 -4.97
C ALA A 260 -0.57 -6.06 -4.38
N GLN A 261 -0.53 -6.67 -3.18
CA GLN A 261 -1.68 -7.41 -2.63
C GLN A 261 -2.32 -8.39 -3.64
N PHE A 262 -1.47 -9.14 -4.33
CA PHE A 262 -1.93 -10.09 -5.35
C PHE A 262 -2.57 -11.32 -4.69
N ILE A 263 -3.59 -11.92 -5.29
CA ILE A 263 -4.22 -13.16 -4.76
C ILE A 263 -3.57 -14.40 -5.39
N PRO A 264 -3.31 -15.50 -4.66
CA PRO A 264 -2.62 -16.69 -5.19
C PRO A 264 -3.23 -17.30 -6.45
N SER A 265 -4.57 -17.34 -6.55
CA SER A 265 -5.27 -17.87 -7.74
C SER A 265 -5.04 -16.99 -8.97
N THR A 266 -5.15 -15.67 -8.81
CA THR A 266 -4.87 -14.70 -9.87
C THR A 266 -3.41 -14.80 -10.30
N TYR A 267 -2.48 -14.96 -9.34
CA TYR A 267 -1.05 -15.04 -9.62
C TYR A 267 -0.72 -16.24 -10.51
N ARG A 268 -1.30 -17.40 -10.17
CA ARG A 268 -1.15 -18.62 -10.96
C ARG A 268 -1.71 -18.45 -12.38
N ASP A 269 -2.88 -17.82 -12.53
CA ASP A 269 -3.45 -17.56 -13.85
C ASP A 269 -2.55 -16.62 -14.68
N VAL A 270 -2.04 -15.54 -14.08
CA VAL A 270 -1.08 -14.65 -14.75
C VAL A 270 0.20 -15.39 -15.13
N ARG A 271 0.80 -16.17 -14.23
CA ARG A 271 1.99 -16.97 -14.56
C ARG A 271 1.76 -17.91 -15.75
N ASN A 272 0.60 -18.56 -15.79
CA ASN A 272 0.25 -19.49 -16.87
C ASN A 272 0.05 -18.78 -18.21
N ARG A 273 -0.51 -17.56 -18.21
CA ARG A 273 -0.76 -16.76 -19.43
C ARG A 273 0.49 -16.08 -19.98
N TYR A 274 1.43 -15.72 -19.11
CA TYR A 274 2.64 -14.99 -19.47
C TYR A 274 3.89 -15.82 -19.09
N PRO A 275 4.13 -16.99 -19.72
CA PRO A 275 5.26 -17.84 -19.37
C PRO A 275 6.62 -17.15 -19.57
N ALA A 276 6.73 -16.27 -20.58
CA ALA A 276 7.92 -15.45 -20.83
C ALA A 276 8.27 -14.52 -19.65
N ALA A 277 7.28 -14.13 -18.83
CA ALA A 277 7.53 -13.33 -17.64
C ALA A 277 8.38 -14.07 -16.61
N ALA A 278 8.51 -15.40 -16.70
CA ALA A 278 9.32 -16.24 -15.82
C ALA A 278 9.09 -15.87 -14.33
N LEU A 279 7.80 -15.76 -13.97
CA LEU A 279 7.37 -15.50 -12.61
C LEU A 279 7.65 -16.76 -11.74
N PRO A 280 8.17 -16.61 -10.51
CA PRO A 280 8.45 -17.75 -9.63
C PRO A 280 7.25 -18.69 -9.42
N GLU A 281 7.53 -19.96 -9.13
CA GLU A 281 6.42 -20.85 -8.78
C GLU A 281 5.83 -20.51 -7.41
N SER A 282 6.71 -20.16 -6.47
CA SER A 282 6.37 -19.73 -5.11
C SER A 282 5.71 -18.36 -5.11
N PHE A 283 4.42 -18.32 -4.79
CA PHE A 283 3.67 -17.08 -4.63
C PHE A 283 4.28 -16.17 -3.55
N GLU A 284 4.72 -16.76 -2.43
CA GLU A 284 5.33 -15.98 -1.34
C GLU A 284 6.64 -15.34 -1.78
N GLU A 285 7.49 -16.08 -2.49
CA GLU A 285 8.75 -15.55 -3.03
C GLU A 285 8.47 -14.39 -4.00
N ALA A 286 7.52 -14.58 -4.91
CA ALA A 286 7.16 -13.58 -5.89
C ALA A 286 6.60 -12.30 -5.28
N MET A 287 5.69 -12.41 -4.31
CA MET A 287 5.05 -11.24 -3.69
C MET A 287 5.93 -10.52 -2.67
N ARG A 288 6.95 -11.20 -2.12
CA ARG A 288 7.97 -10.58 -1.26
C ARG A 288 9.02 -9.79 -2.03
N ASN A 289 9.12 -10.02 -3.34
CA ASN A 289 10.00 -9.28 -4.23
C ASN A 289 9.20 -8.23 -5.00
N HIS A 290 9.37 -6.95 -4.67
CA HIS A 290 8.57 -5.88 -5.28
C HIS A 290 8.66 -5.84 -6.80
N VAL A 291 9.85 -6.04 -7.37
CA VAL A 291 10.05 -6.01 -8.82
C VAL A 291 9.26 -7.16 -9.47
N THR A 292 9.32 -8.35 -8.90
CA THR A 292 8.56 -9.52 -9.40
C THR A 292 7.06 -9.31 -9.27
N ALA A 293 6.61 -8.76 -8.14
CA ALA A 293 5.20 -8.40 -7.95
C ALA A 293 4.72 -7.39 -9.00
N VAL A 294 5.55 -6.40 -9.35
CA VAL A 294 5.22 -5.41 -10.39
C VAL A 294 5.24 -6.01 -11.80
N VAL A 295 6.15 -6.95 -12.11
CA VAL A 295 6.09 -7.70 -13.39
C VAL A 295 4.75 -8.44 -13.51
N ALA A 296 4.32 -9.11 -12.43
CA ALA A 296 3.02 -9.78 -12.40
C ALA A 296 1.85 -8.78 -12.54
N GLN A 297 1.97 -7.59 -11.95
CA GLN A 297 0.97 -6.53 -12.05
C GLN A 297 0.81 -6.02 -13.48
N TYR A 298 1.91 -5.78 -14.21
CA TYR A 298 1.86 -5.40 -15.63
C TYR A 298 1.12 -6.45 -16.47
N CYS A 299 1.45 -7.73 -16.27
CA CYS A 299 0.78 -8.83 -16.95
C CYS A 299 -0.72 -8.90 -16.62
N LEU A 300 -1.11 -8.62 -15.37
CA LEU A 300 -2.51 -8.57 -14.99
C LEU A 300 -3.25 -7.38 -15.62
N MET A 301 -2.61 -6.20 -15.67
CA MET A 301 -3.18 -5.03 -16.31
C MET A 301 -3.45 -5.27 -17.80
N ASP A 302 -2.49 -5.89 -18.51
CA ASP A 302 -2.66 -6.32 -19.91
C ASP A 302 -3.90 -7.20 -20.09
N ARG A 303 -4.04 -8.25 -19.26
CA ARG A 303 -5.21 -9.15 -19.27
C ARG A 303 -6.53 -8.40 -18.98
N ILE A 304 -6.53 -7.50 -18.01
CA ILE A 304 -7.73 -6.73 -17.64
C ILE A 304 -8.18 -5.87 -18.83
N PHE A 305 -7.25 -5.17 -19.48
CA PHE A 305 -7.57 -4.36 -20.65
C PHE A 305 -7.98 -5.21 -21.85
N LYS A 306 -7.39 -6.39 -22.03
CA LYS A 306 -7.85 -7.34 -23.05
C LYS A 306 -9.32 -7.71 -22.87
N THR A 307 -9.75 -7.96 -21.64
CA THR A 307 -11.15 -8.29 -21.34
C THR A 307 -12.09 -7.13 -21.69
N LEU A 308 -11.66 -5.89 -21.51
CA LEU A 308 -12.43 -4.71 -21.90
C LEU A 308 -12.61 -4.63 -23.42
N VAL A 309 -11.52 -4.87 -24.18
CA VAL A 309 -11.54 -4.84 -25.65
C VAL A 309 -12.36 -5.98 -26.22
N GLU A 310 -12.25 -7.20 -25.68
CA GLU A 310 -13.08 -8.34 -26.06
C GLU A 310 -14.57 -8.11 -25.76
N ALA A 311 -14.89 -7.26 -24.79
CA ALA A 311 -16.27 -6.85 -24.51
C ALA A 311 -16.81 -5.77 -25.47
N GLY A 312 -16.03 -5.38 -26.49
CA GLY A 312 -16.43 -4.46 -27.56
C GLY A 312 -16.16 -2.99 -27.25
N PHE A 313 -15.25 -2.67 -26.33
CA PHE A 313 -14.90 -1.30 -25.99
C PHE A 313 -13.49 -0.93 -26.45
N ASP A 314 -13.32 0.32 -26.88
CA ASP A 314 -11.98 0.90 -27.04
C ASP A 314 -11.32 1.13 -25.68
N LEU A 315 -9.99 1.09 -25.65
CA LEU A 315 -9.24 1.50 -24.47
C LEU A 315 -9.50 2.99 -24.17
N PRO A 316 -9.81 3.38 -22.92
CA PRO A 316 -10.07 4.78 -22.60
C PRO A 316 -8.83 5.64 -22.85
N ARG A 317 -8.97 6.74 -23.60
CA ARG A 317 -7.81 7.63 -23.86
C ARG A 317 -7.36 8.43 -22.65
N ASP A 318 -8.25 8.66 -21.69
CA ASP A 318 -7.93 9.32 -20.43
C ASP A 318 -7.38 8.29 -19.43
N PRO A 319 -6.10 8.41 -19.00
CA PRO A 319 -5.48 7.50 -18.03
C PRO A 319 -6.22 7.44 -16.69
N GLN A 320 -6.90 8.52 -16.29
CA GLN A 320 -7.71 8.50 -15.07
C GLN A 320 -8.94 7.62 -15.24
N VAL A 321 -9.60 7.66 -16.41
CA VAL A 321 -10.75 6.80 -16.72
C VAL A 321 -10.32 5.35 -16.89
N ALA A 322 -9.23 5.10 -17.62
CA ALA A 322 -8.63 3.77 -17.75
C ALA A 322 -8.25 3.20 -16.39
N GLY A 323 -7.66 4.03 -15.54
CA GLY A 323 -7.28 3.71 -14.18
C GLY A 323 -8.46 3.36 -13.28
N ARG A 324 -9.59 4.08 -13.40
CA ARG A 324 -10.83 3.74 -12.66
C ARG A 324 -11.35 2.36 -13.06
N PHE A 325 -11.34 2.05 -14.36
CA PHE A 325 -11.70 0.72 -14.85
C PHE A 325 -10.77 -0.35 -14.31
N LEU A 326 -9.46 -0.12 -14.42
CA LEU A 326 -8.44 -1.02 -13.90
C LEU A 326 -8.63 -1.27 -12.39
N ALA A 327 -8.83 -0.22 -11.60
CA ALA A 327 -9.06 -0.32 -10.16
C ALA A 327 -10.31 -1.14 -9.82
N ALA A 328 -11.42 -0.94 -10.54
CA ALA A 328 -12.63 -1.74 -10.35
C ALA A 328 -12.43 -3.21 -10.74
N ALA A 329 -11.77 -3.47 -11.88
CA ALA A 329 -11.49 -4.82 -12.35
C ALA A 329 -10.53 -5.55 -11.41
N TYR A 330 -9.52 -4.86 -10.89
CA TYR A 330 -8.55 -5.39 -9.93
C TYR A 330 -9.23 -5.79 -8.61
N ASN A 331 -10.10 -4.92 -8.07
CA ASN A 331 -10.76 -5.19 -6.78
C ASN A 331 -11.95 -6.16 -6.87
N ALA A 332 -12.79 -6.05 -7.91
CA ALA A 332 -14.06 -6.80 -8.01
C ALA A 332 -14.07 -7.90 -9.07
N GLY A 333 -13.05 -7.97 -9.91
CA GLY A 333 -13.00 -8.80 -11.11
C GLY A 333 -13.62 -8.11 -12.34
N GLU A 334 -13.15 -8.53 -13.51
CA GLU A 334 -13.51 -7.97 -14.81
C GLU A 334 -15.01 -8.14 -15.12
N HIS A 335 -15.61 -9.26 -14.69
CA HIS A 335 -17.04 -9.56 -14.85
C HIS A 335 -17.98 -8.51 -14.22
N ARG A 336 -17.51 -7.73 -13.24
CA ARG A 336 -18.26 -6.61 -12.63
C ARG A 336 -17.84 -5.26 -13.20
N ALA A 337 -16.55 -5.08 -13.47
CA ALA A 337 -16.02 -3.84 -14.00
C ALA A 337 -16.50 -3.53 -15.42
N VAL A 338 -16.63 -4.55 -16.29
CA VAL A 338 -17.10 -4.36 -17.67
C VAL A 338 -18.55 -3.85 -17.72
N PRO A 339 -19.54 -4.45 -17.01
CA PRO A 339 -20.88 -3.88 -16.93
C PRO A 339 -20.92 -2.44 -16.38
N ALA A 340 -20.13 -2.14 -15.35
CA ALA A 340 -20.03 -0.79 -14.79
C ALA A 340 -19.47 0.22 -15.81
N TYR A 341 -18.45 -0.18 -16.59
CA TYR A 341 -17.91 0.62 -17.68
C TYR A 341 -18.93 0.85 -18.79
N ARG A 342 -19.71 -0.17 -19.16
CA ARG A 342 -20.80 -0.05 -20.14
C ARG A 342 -21.83 0.99 -19.71
N GLU A 343 -22.25 0.96 -18.44
CA GLU A 343 -23.21 1.93 -17.91
C GLU A 343 -22.63 3.34 -17.87
N TYR A 344 -21.36 3.48 -17.50
CA TYR A 344 -20.66 4.75 -17.55
C TYR A 344 -20.62 5.34 -18.98
N GLN A 345 -20.27 4.53 -19.97
CA GLN A 345 -20.27 4.95 -21.39
C GLN A 345 -21.67 5.32 -21.89
N ARG A 346 -22.69 4.54 -21.52
CA ARG A 346 -24.09 4.85 -21.84
C ARG A 346 -24.50 6.20 -21.24
N CYS A 347 -24.15 6.47 -20.00
CA CYS A 347 -24.41 7.75 -19.37
C CYS A 347 -23.75 8.89 -20.16
N LEU A 348 -22.45 8.78 -20.46
CA LEU A 348 -21.72 9.80 -21.24
C LEU A 348 -22.34 10.04 -22.62
N ALA A 349 -22.84 9.00 -23.27
CA ALA A 349 -23.48 9.13 -24.58
C ALA A 349 -24.87 9.79 -24.53
N THR A 350 -25.56 9.75 -23.39
CA THR A 350 -26.98 10.13 -23.28
C THR A 350 -27.21 11.43 -22.51
N THR A 351 -26.27 11.87 -21.67
CA THR A 351 -26.41 13.08 -20.87
C THR A 351 -25.47 14.19 -21.35
N ARG A 352 -25.92 15.44 -21.28
CA ARG A 352 -25.03 16.61 -21.40
C ARG A 352 -24.33 16.97 -20.08
N ARG A 353 -24.76 16.38 -18.97
CA ARG A 353 -24.21 16.58 -17.62
C ARG A 353 -23.25 15.45 -17.26
N HIS A 354 -22.08 15.42 -17.91
CA HIS A 354 -21.08 14.35 -17.72
C HIS A 354 -20.59 14.25 -16.26
N ASP A 355 -20.68 15.34 -15.49
CA ASP A 355 -20.40 15.39 -14.05
C ASP A 355 -21.28 14.45 -13.22
N ARG A 356 -22.44 14.05 -13.76
CA ARG A 356 -23.36 13.09 -13.12
C ARG A 356 -23.04 11.63 -13.43
N CYS A 357 -22.18 11.37 -14.42
CA CYS A 357 -21.82 10.00 -14.79
C CYS A 357 -20.80 9.43 -13.81
N THR A 358 -21.22 8.41 -13.06
CA THR A 358 -20.37 7.78 -12.04
C THR A 358 -19.96 6.38 -12.49
N PHE A 359 -18.66 6.19 -12.74
CA PHE A 359 -18.10 4.89 -13.14
C PHE A 359 -18.38 3.77 -12.11
N ALA A 360 -18.60 4.13 -10.85
CA ALA A 360 -18.80 3.18 -9.76
C ALA A 360 -20.25 2.65 -9.63
N TYR A 361 -21.18 3.06 -10.51
CA TYR A 361 -22.56 2.61 -10.44
C TYR A 361 -22.66 1.09 -10.66
N GLY A 362 -23.46 0.40 -9.84
CA GLY A 362 -23.63 -1.06 -9.90
C GLY A 362 -22.48 -1.88 -9.30
N LEU A 363 -21.37 -1.26 -8.90
CA LEU A 363 -20.27 -1.95 -8.21
C LEU A 363 -20.59 -2.14 -6.71
N PRO A 364 -20.04 -3.17 -6.05
CA PRO A 364 -20.12 -3.32 -4.60
C PRO A 364 -19.57 -2.08 -3.87
N ALA A 365 -20.15 -1.74 -2.72
CA ALA A 365 -19.76 -0.54 -1.95
C ALA A 365 -18.25 -0.45 -1.67
N GLU A 366 -17.60 -1.60 -1.39
CA GLU A 366 -16.15 -1.70 -1.23
C GLU A 366 -15.41 -1.24 -2.49
N THR A 367 -15.78 -1.77 -3.65
CA THR A 367 -15.18 -1.40 -4.94
C THR A 367 -15.46 0.06 -5.30
N GLN A 368 -16.62 0.59 -4.93
CA GLN A 368 -16.88 2.03 -5.09
C GLN A 368 -15.93 2.88 -4.25
N ASN A 369 -15.65 2.48 -3.00
CA ASN A 369 -14.62 3.15 -2.18
C ASN A 369 -13.25 3.04 -2.84
N TYR A 370 -12.86 1.85 -3.29
CA TYR A 370 -11.57 1.60 -3.91
C TYR A 370 -11.35 2.45 -5.19
N VAL A 371 -12.38 2.59 -6.04
CA VAL A 371 -12.35 3.49 -7.21
C VAL A 371 -12.29 4.98 -6.82
N ARG A 372 -12.94 5.37 -5.71
CA ARG A 372 -12.85 6.73 -5.16
C ARG A 372 -11.46 7.03 -4.63
N GLU A 373 -10.85 6.09 -3.90
CA GLU A 373 -9.47 6.15 -3.43
C GLU A 373 -8.52 6.32 -4.60
N TYR A 374 -8.60 5.45 -5.61
CA TYR A 374 -7.83 5.56 -6.85
C TYR A 374 -7.94 6.97 -7.45
N SER A 375 -9.16 7.46 -7.65
CA SER A 375 -9.40 8.76 -8.30
C SER A 375 -8.85 9.94 -7.50
N ALA A 376 -8.91 9.87 -6.17
CA ALA A 376 -8.43 10.93 -5.30
C ALA A 376 -6.90 10.90 -5.18
N VAL A 377 -6.30 9.72 -5.03
CA VAL A 377 -4.85 9.54 -4.98
C VAL A 377 -4.21 9.88 -6.32
N TYR A 378 -4.78 9.46 -7.45
CA TYR A 378 -4.32 9.84 -8.78
C TYR A 378 -4.26 11.37 -8.93
N ARG A 379 -5.32 12.09 -8.50
CA ARG A 379 -5.33 13.55 -8.52
C ARG A 379 -4.31 14.17 -7.57
N HIS A 380 -4.11 13.60 -6.39
CA HIS A 380 -3.10 14.09 -5.47
C HIS A 380 -1.67 13.94 -6.03
N LEU A 381 -1.38 12.81 -6.69
CA LEU A 381 -0.05 12.50 -7.18
C LEU A 381 0.29 13.17 -8.53
N PHE A 382 -0.72 13.45 -9.35
CA PHE A 382 -0.55 13.86 -10.75
C PHE A 382 -1.49 14.99 -11.22
N GLY A 383 -2.48 15.37 -10.41
CA GLY A 383 -3.35 16.51 -10.72
C GLY A 383 -2.56 17.82 -10.61
N ARG A 384 -2.84 18.74 -11.53
CA ARG A 384 -2.38 20.13 -11.43
C ARG A 384 -3.33 20.91 -10.52
#